data_AF-K9FG59-F1
#
_entry.id   AF-K9FG59-F1
#
_cell.length_a   1.000
_cell.length_b   1.000
_cell.length_c   1.000
_cell.angle_alpha   90.00
_cell.angle_beta   90.00
_cell.angle_gamma   90.00
#
_symmetry.space_group_name_H-M   'P 1'
#
loop_
_entity.id
_entity.type
_entity.pdbx_description
1 polymer ?
#
loop_
_entity_poly.entity_id
_entity_poly.type
_entity_poly.pdbx_seq_one_letter_code
_entity_poly.pdbx_strand_id
1 'polypeptide(L)'
;MTSQRDSPIPHELRTAAEPRQNRLHPVRLSHIEQVNHSVRLLQFALPQENYDNNQQSFSFLPGQWLDVHIPSISQAGGFTITSTPADAKVLPPPEASIDSLAGEALEPSSESQGRPPYVELAVQESPSNPSAAWLWRPKDEILGKEVSIRVGGSFIWPPTGVSINDVKNVVFVAGGVGVK
;
A
#
# COMPACT_ATOMS: atom_id res chain seq x y z
N MET A 1 -41.42 2.92 0.06
CA MET A 1 -40.61 2.85 1.29
C MET A 1 -39.17 2.57 0.89
N THR A 2 -38.40 3.62 0.65
CA THR A 2 -36.97 3.50 0.36
C THR A 2 -36.26 3.14 1.65
N SER A 3 -35.74 1.91 1.73
CA SER A 3 -34.85 1.48 2.81
C SER A 3 -33.64 2.42 2.80
N GLN A 4 -33.59 3.35 3.75
CA GLN A 4 -32.37 4.07 4.08
C GLN A 4 -31.40 3.00 4.59
N ARG A 5 -30.51 2.54 3.71
CA ARG A 5 -29.35 1.77 4.16
C ARG A 5 -28.56 2.70 5.07
N ASP A 6 -28.43 2.33 6.34
CA ASP A 6 -27.52 2.99 7.26
C ASP A 6 -26.16 3.12 6.59
N SER A 7 -25.64 4.34 6.54
CA SER A 7 -24.29 4.57 6.04
C SER A 7 -23.34 3.70 6.86
N PRO A 8 -22.49 2.88 6.20
CA PRO A 8 -21.61 1.98 6.93
C PRO A 8 -20.70 2.78 7.86
N ILE A 9 -20.52 2.27 9.09
CA ILE A 9 -19.70 2.92 10.12
C ILE A 9 -18.31 3.24 9.54
N PRO A 10 -17.86 4.50 9.61
CA PRO A 10 -16.54 4.91 9.17
C PRO A 10 -15.42 4.00 9.65
N HIS A 11 -14.41 3.81 8.81
CA HIS A 11 -13.24 2.99 9.12
C HIS A 11 -12.56 3.40 10.43
N GLU A 12 -12.35 4.72 10.62
CA GLU A 12 -11.72 5.26 11.83
C GLU A 12 -12.48 4.89 13.10
N LEU A 13 -13.82 4.89 13.07
CA LEU A 13 -14.65 4.51 14.21
C LEU A 13 -14.61 2.99 14.45
N ARG A 14 -14.65 2.20 13.37
CA ARG A 14 -14.62 0.73 13.45
C ARG A 14 -13.27 0.20 13.97
N THR A 15 -12.18 0.92 13.72
CA THR A 15 -10.82 0.54 14.12
C THR A 15 -10.24 1.47 15.19
N ALA A 16 -11.06 2.22 15.92
CA ALA A 16 -10.60 3.24 16.86
C ALA A 16 -9.70 2.70 17.97
N ALA A 17 -9.91 1.45 18.39
CA ALA A 17 -9.12 0.77 19.42
C ALA A 17 -7.77 0.24 18.92
N GLU A 18 -7.53 0.24 17.61
CA GLU A 18 -6.33 -0.33 17.01
C GLU A 18 -5.17 0.66 16.98
N PRO A 19 -3.94 0.19 17.21
CA PRO A 19 -2.76 1.05 17.24
C PRO A 19 -2.52 1.67 15.87
N ARG A 20 -1.99 2.90 15.89
CA ARG A 20 -1.58 3.65 14.71
C ARG A 20 -0.20 4.23 14.94
N GLN A 21 0.59 4.30 13.88
CA GLN A 21 1.83 5.06 13.93
C GLN A 21 1.51 6.54 14.16
N ASN A 22 2.31 7.25 14.97
CA ASN A 22 2.01 8.64 15.32
C ASN A 22 2.32 9.65 14.19
N ARG A 23 2.70 9.18 13.00
CA ARG A 23 3.16 10.01 11.89
C ARG A 23 2.31 9.80 10.64
N LEU A 24 2.02 10.91 9.96
CA LEU A 24 1.50 10.92 8.60
C LEU A 24 2.67 11.02 7.62
N HIS A 25 2.66 10.21 6.57
CA HIS A 25 3.63 10.24 5.50
C HIS A 25 2.98 10.81 4.24
N PRO A 26 3.45 11.95 3.70
CA PRO A 26 3.00 12.41 2.39
C PRO A 26 3.54 11.45 1.33
N VAL A 27 2.66 10.99 0.45
CA VAL A 27 2.99 10.05 -0.62
C VAL A 27 2.29 10.45 -1.90
N ARG A 28 2.88 10.09 -3.03
CA ARG A 28 2.35 10.45 -4.34
C ARG A 28 1.84 9.21 -5.07
N LEU A 29 0.63 9.26 -5.59
CA LEU A 29 0.10 8.17 -6.41
C LEU A 29 0.90 8.06 -7.72
N SER A 30 1.69 7.00 -7.88
CA SER A 30 2.63 6.83 -8.99
C SER A 30 2.15 5.84 -10.05
N HIS A 31 1.33 4.86 -9.67
CA HIS A 31 0.82 3.87 -10.60
C HIS A 31 -0.61 3.45 -10.25
N ILE A 32 -1.43 3.20 -11.28
CA ILE A 32 -2.81 2.72 -11.13
C ILE A 32 -3.05 1.60 -12.16
N GLU A 33 -3.26 0.40 -11.67
CA GLU A 33 -3.61 -0.77 -12.47
C GLU A 33 -5.05 -1.17 -12.17
N GLN A 34 -5.86 -1.41 -13.20
CA GLN A 34 -7.21 -1.94 -13.00
C GLN A 34 -7.19 -3.43 -13.30
N VAL A 35 -7.21 -4.24 -12.25
CA VAL A 35 -7.11 -5.70 -12.36
C VAL A 35 -8.43 -6.37 -12.71
N ASN A 36 -9.57 -5.72 -12.41
CA ASN A 36 -10.89 -6.16 -12.87
C ASN A 36 -11.91 -5.01 -12.85
N HIS A 37 -13.19 -5.30 -13.09
CA HIS A 37 -14.25 -4.29 -13.18
C HIS A 37 -14.52 -3.53 -11.87
N SER A 38 -14.14 -4.09 -10.71
CA SER A 38 -14.43 -3.52 -9.39
C SER A 38 -13.21 -3.41 -8.48
N VAL A 39 -11.99 -3.74 -8.92
CA VAL A 39 -10.76 -3.63 -8.12
C VAL A 39 -9.64 -2.97 -8.94
N ARG A 40 -8.95 -2.02 -8.31
CA ARG A 40 -7.72 -1.38 -8.80
C ARG A 40 -6.57 -1.56 -7.82
N LEU A 41 -5.35 -1.73 -8.33
CA LEU A 41 -4.11 -1.61 -7.58
C LEU A 41 -3.61 -0.17 -7.73
N LEU A 42 -3.17 0.42 -6.62
CA LEU A 42 -2.68 1.79 -6.54
C LEU A 42 -1.35 1.76 -5.80
N GLN A 43 -0.29 2.18 -6.48
CA GLN A 43 1.04 2.31 -5.88
C GLN A 43 1.30 3.75 -5.51
N PHE A 44 1.69 3.96 -4.27
CA PHE A 44 2.07 5.25 -3.72
C PHE A 44 3.58 5.29 -3.56
N ALA A 45 4.24 6.15 -4.33
CA ALA A 45 5.66 6.41 -4.19
C ALA A 45 5.94 7.07 -2.84
N LEU A 46 6.86 6.46 -2.10
CA LEU A 46 7.36 6.97 -0.83
C LEU A 46 8.47 8.01 -1.12
N PRO A 47 8.50 9.14 -0.40
CA PRO A 47 9.56 10.11 -0.55
C PRO A 47 10.90 9.44 -0.21
N GLN A 48 11.91 9.60 -1.08
CA GLN A 48 13.26 9.20 -0.75
C GLN A 48 13.74 10.09 0.39
N GLU A 49 14.04 9.50 1.54
CA GLU A 49 14.55 10.26 2.67
C GLU A 49 15.95 10.77 2.32
N ASN A 50 16.12 12.10 2.37
CA ASN A 50 17.44 12.70 2.38
C ASN A 50 18.10 12.30 3.70
N TYR A 51 19.25 11.63 3.61
CA TYR A 51 20.06 11.11 4.73
C TYR A 51 20.46 12.17 5.79
N ASP A 52 20.13 13.45 5.58
CA ASP A 52 20.53 14.57 6.43
C ASP A 52 19.54 14.92 7.55
N ASN A 53 18.35 14.33 7.59
CA ASN A 53 17.39 14.56 8.67
C ASN A 53 17.07 13.25 9.40
N ASN A 54 17.03 13.27 10.74
CA ASN A 54 16.56 12.20 11.64
C ASN A 54 15.08 11.80 11.42
N GLN A 55 14.57 11.85 10.19
CA GLN A 55 13.25 11.39 9.83
C GLN A 55 13.26 9.87 9.77
N GLN A 56 12.37 9.26 10.54
CA GLN A 56 12.17 7.83 10.54
C GLN A 56 11.48 7.39 9.25
N SER A 57 12.12 6.46 8.54
CA SER A 57 11.62 5.87 7.29
C SER A 57 10.27 5.21 7.47
N PHE A 58 9.44 5.31 6.43
CA PHE A 58 8.18 4.59 6.36
C PHE A 58 8.43 3.08 6.46
N SER A 59 7.72 2.41 7.35
CA SER A 59 7.83 0.97 7.55
C SER A 59 6.51 0.40 8.05
N PHE A 60 6.23 -0.86 7.69
CA PHE A 60 5.03 -1.59 8.10
C PHE A 60 5.34 -3.09 8.18
N LEU A 61 4.45 -3.84 8.80
CA LEU A 61 4.47 -5.30 8.88
C LEU A 61 3.34 -5.90 8.05
N PRO A 62 3.51 -7.11 7.49
CA PRO A 62 2.44 -7.81 6.79
C PRO A 62 1.22 -7.98 7.71
N GLY A 63 0.02 -7.76 7.17
CA GLY A 63 -1.24 -7.80 7.92
C GLY A 63 -1.77 -6.43 8.37
N GLN A 64 -0.94 -5.37 8.30
CA GLN A 64 -1.37 -4.00 8.61
C GLN A 64 -2.12 -3.34 7.45
N TRP A 65 -2.82 -2.24 7.74
CA TRP A 65 -3.52 -1.41 6.76
C TRP A 65 -2.98 0.02 6.76
N LEU A 66 -3.42 0.81 5.77
CA LEU A 66 -3.21 2.25 5.70
C LEU A 66 -4.51 3.01 5.94
N ASP A 67 -4.44 3.98 6.86
CA ASP A 67 -5.34 5.13 6.86
C ASP A 67 -4.86 6.10 5.76
N VAL A 68 -5.67 6.30 4.73
CA VAL A 68 -5.40 7.22 3.61
C VAL A 68 -6.21 8.49 3.80
N HIS A 69 -5.50 9.59 4.06
CA HIS A 69 -6.03 10.94 4.21
C HIS A 69 -5.93 11.70 2.90
N ILE A 70 -7.09 12.04 2.33
CA ILE A 70 -7.21 12.80 1.09
C ILE A 70 -7.58 14.23 1.46
N PRO A 71 -6.87 15.28 0.99
CA PRO A 71 -7.08 16.66 1.45
C PRO A 71 -8.52 17.18 1.37
N SER A 72 -9.31 16.70 0.40
CA SER A 72 -10.72 17.11 0.21
C SER A 72 -11.73 16.28 1.01
N ILE A 73 -11.28 15.33 1.83
CA ILE A 73 -12.13 14.38 2.58
C ILE A 73 -11.74 14.43 4.05
N SER A 74 -12.71 14.66 4.93
CA SER A 74 -12.46 14.87 6.35
C SER A 74 -12.00 13.61 7.11
N GLN A 75 -12.48 12.43 6.71
CA GLN A 75 -12.18 11.16 7.36
C GLN A 75 -11.25 10.30 6.49
N ALA A 76 -10.30 9.61 7.11
CA ALA A 76 -9.44 8.68 6.39
C ALA A 76 -10.21 7.45 5.92
N GLY A 77 -9.84 6.96 4.73
CA GLY A 77 -10.23 5.63 4.27
C GLY A 77 -9.25 4.58 4.77
N GLY A 78 -9.72 3.42 5.19
CA GLY A 78 -8.87 2.30 5.57
C GLY A 78 -8.72 1.30 4.42
N PHE A 79 -7.48 0.95 4.08
CA PHE A 79 -7.17 0.04 2.98
C PHE A 79 -6.03 -0.91 3.35
N THR A 80 -6.23 -2.21 3.08
CA THR A 80 -5.20 -3.24 3.30
C THR A 80 -4.04 -3.06 2.33
N ILE A 81 -2.82 -3.21 2.85
CA ILE A 81 -1.59 -3.16 2.06
C ILE A 81 -1.43 -4.47 1.28
N THR A 82 -1.13 -4.39 -0.02
CA THR A 82 -0.83 -5.55 -0.88
C THR A 82 0.65 -5.73 -1.17
N SER A 83 1.46 -4.68 -1.00
CA SER A 83 2.91 -4.75 -1.16
C SER A 83 3.59 -5.37 0.06
N THR A 84 4.78 -5.91 -0.14
CA THR A 84 5.67 -6.40 0.92
C THR A 84 6.43 -5.26 1.60
N PRO A 85 6.89 -5.43 2.86
CA PRO A 85 7.77 -4.45 3.50
C PRO A 85 9.09 -4.18 2.76
N ALA A 86 9.51 -5.07 1.85
CA ALA A 86 10.68 -4.87 1.01
C ALA A 86 10.41 -3.86 -0.12
N ASP A 87 9.16 -3.72 -0.56
CA ASP A 87 8.75 -2.75 -1.58
C ASP A 87 8.81 -1.31 -1.08
N ALA A 88 8.65 -1.12 0.24
CA ALA A 88 8.85 0.17 0.89
C ALA A 88 10.32 0.60 1.01
N LYS A 89 11.26 -0.21 0.54
CA LYS A 89 12.70 0.10 0.51
C LYS A 89 13.15 0.36 -0.92
N VAL A 90 14.15 1.22 -1.06
CA VAL A 90 14.83 1.47 -2.34
C VAL A 90 15.47 0.16 -2.81
N LEU A 91 15.21 -0.25 -4.05
CA LEU A 91 15.95 -1.33 -4.69
C LEU A 91 17.03 -0.69 -5.59
N PRO A 92 18.33 -0.85 -5.29
CA PRO A 92 19.38 -0.34 -6.15
C PRO A 92 19.38 -1.10 -7.49
N PRO A 93 19.84 -0.46 -8.59
CA PRO A 93 20.07 -1.17 -9.84
C PRO A 93 21.06 -2.32 -9.61
N PRO A 94 20.87 -3.48 -10.26
CA PRO A 94 21.88 -4.53 -10.23
C PRO A 94 23.20 -3.95 -10.73
N GLU A 95 24.27 -4.10 -9.94
CA GLU A 95 25.61 -3.73 -10.38
C GLU A 95 25.90 -4.51 -11.66
N ALA A 96 26.15 -3.81 -12.76
CA ALA A 96 26.41 -4.43 -14.04
C ALA A 96 27.57 -5.41 -13.88
N SER A 97 27.27 -6.70 -13.92
CA SER A 97 28.29 -7.74 -13.96
C SER A 97 28.98 -7.58 -15.31
N ILE A 98 30.19 -7.01 -15.32
CA ILE A 98 31.01 -6.91 -16.51
C ILE A 98 31.58 -8.30 -16.78
N ASP A 99 30.75 -9.24 -17.23
CA ASP A 99 31.24 -10.45 -17.89
C ASP A 99 31.04 -10.27 -19.39
N SER A 100 32.03 -9.61 -19.98
CA SER A 100 32.08 -9.30 -21.41
C SER A 100 32.36 -10.59 -22.18
N LEU A 101 31.38 -11.47 -22.43
CA LEU A 101 31.50 -12.58 -23.39
C LEU A 101 30.17 -13.33 -23.64
N ALA A 102 29.08 -12.64 -23.97
CA ALA A 102 27.95 -13.24 -24.70
C ALA A 102 27.12 -12.15 -25.37
N GLY A 103 27.44 -11.86 -26.63
CA GLY A 103 26.69 -10.92 -27.44
C GLY A 103 25.40 -11.55 -27.94
N GLU A 104 24.34 -11.49 -27.15
CA GLU A 104 22.96 -11.52 -27.65
C GLU A 104 22.10 -10.61 -26.75
N ALA A 105 21.57 -9.54 -27.34
CA ALA A 105 20.72 -8.57 -26.66
C ALA A 105 19.37 -9.20 -26.34
N LEU A 106 19.25 -9.76 -25.13
CA LEU A 106 17.95 -9.98 -24.51
C LEU A 106 17.42 -8.59 -24.11
N GLU A 107 16.26 -8.21 -24.66
CA GLU A 107 15.51 -7.01 -24.27
C GLU A 107 15.52 -6.89 -22.73
N PRO A 108 15.99 -5.76 -22.15
CA PRO A 108 16.01 -5.62 -20.71
C PRO A 108 14.56 -5.68 -20.22
N SER A 109 14.20 -6.76 -19.52
CA SER A 109 13.00 -6.75 -18.70
C SER A 109 13.12 -5.56 -17.75
N SER A 110 12.02 -4.83 -17.56
CA SER A 110 11.94 -3.60 -16.75
C SER A 110 12.37 -3.77 -15.28
N GLU A 111 12.78 -4.98 -14.87
CA GLU A 111 13.35 -5.34 -13.57
C GLU A 111 14.85 -5.01 -13.45
N SER A 112 15.50 -4.60 -14.54
CA SER A 112 16.95 -4.32 -14.61
C SER A 112 17.35 -2.88 -14.24
N GLN A 113 16.40 -2.00 -13.92
CA GLN A 113 16.67 -0.67 -13.40
C GLN A 113 16.10 -0.58 -11.98
N GLY A 114 16.93 -0.11 -11.02
CA GLY A 114 16.52 0.01 -9.62
C GLY A 114 15.17 0.76 -9.48
N ARG A 115 14.41 0.43 -8.43
CA ARG A 115 13.07 1.00 -8.22
C ARG A 115 13.01 1.91 -6.98
N PRO A 116 12.27 3.02 -7.04
CA PRO A 116 11.98 3.82 -5.86
C PRO A 116 11.06 3.04 -4.91
N PRO A 117 11.08 3.37 -3.61
CA PRO A 117 10.25 2.73 -2.60
C PRO A 117 8.78 3.09 -2.84
N TYR A 118 7.89 2.11 -2.69
CA TYR A 118 6.45 2.32 -2.79
C TYR A 118 5.69 1.47 -1.79
N VAL A 119 4.42 1.81 -1.60
CA VAL A 119 3.43 0.97 -0.93
C VAL A 119 2.23 0.81 -1.84
N GLU A 120 1.71 -0.40 -1.93
CA GLU A 120 0.58 -0.72 -2.80
C GLU A 120 -0.67 -1.02 -1.99
N LEU A 121 -1.78 -0.47 -2.49
CA LEU A 121 -3.12 -0.74 -2.01
C LEU A 121 -3.93 -1.34 -3.14
N ALA A 122 -4.78 -2.29 -2.80
CA ALA A 122 -5.84 -2.69 -3.70
C ALA A 122 -7.18 -2.17 -3.19
N VAL A 123 -7.90 -1.47 -4.05
CA VAL A 123 -9.10 -0.72 -3.68
C VAL A 123 -10.28 -1.21 -4.51
N GLN A 124 -11.32 -1.66 -3.81
CA GLN A 124 -12.58 -2.01 -4.45
C GLN A 124 -13.40 -0.75 -4.75
N GLU A 125 -14.13 -0.74 -5.86
CA GLU A 125 -15.09 0.30 -6.17
C GLU A 125 -16.15 0.37 -5.07
N SER A 126 -16.25 1.53 -4.42
CA SER A 126 -17.24 1.76 -3.38
C SER A 126 -17.67 3.23 -3.37
N PRO A 127 -18.72 3.59 -4.13
CA PRO A 127 -19.21 4.97 -4.22
C PRO A 127 -19.69 5.53 -2.87
N SER A 128 -20.10 4.65 -1.94
CA SER A 128 -20.53 5.02 -0.59
C SER A 128 -19.39 5.35 0.37
N ASN A 129 -18.15 4.97 0.04
CA ASN A 129 -16.96 5.34 0.82
C ASN A 129 -16.25 6.50 0.09
N PRO A 130 -16.24 7.72 0.66
CA PRO A 130 -15.67 8.89 0.00
C PRO A 130 -14.23 8.70 -0.47
N SER A 131 -13.38 8.07 0.35
CA SER A 131 -11.98 7.84 0.03
C SER A 131 -11.81 6.82 -1.08
N ALA A 132 -12.59 5.73 -1.04
CA ALA A 132 -12.58 4.74 -2.12
C ALA A 132 -13.12 5.33 -3.43
N ALA A 133 -14.20 6.12 -3.37
CA ALA A 133 -14.76 6.82 -4.52
C ALA A 133 -13.76 7.80 -5.14
N TRP A 134 -12.98 8.51 -4.32
CA TRP A 134 -11.91 9.39 -4.81
C TRP A 134 -10.80 8.59 -5.50
N LEU A 135 -10.36 7.47 -4.92
CA LEU A 135 -9.34 6.58 -5.51
C LEU A 135 -9.83 5.88 -6.79
N TRP A 136 -11.14 5.90 -7.06
CA TRP A 136 -11.77 5.36 -8.27
C TRP A 136 -12.06 6.39 -9.36
N ARG A 137 -11.72 7.66 -9.14
CA ARG A 137 -11.79 8.69 -10.18
C ARG A 137 -10.94 8.34 -11.42
N PRO A 138 -11.17 9.01 -12.57
CA PRO A 138 -10.35 8.81 -13.76
C PRO A 138 -8.85 8.94 -13.46
N LYS A 139 -8.04 8.08 -14.07
CA LYS A 139 -6.59 7.99 -13.78
C LYS A 139 -5.90 9.35 -13.93
N ASP A 140 -6.26 10.10 -14.97
CA ASP A 140 -5.67 11.41 -15.28
C ASP A 140 -5.96 12.48 -14.23
N GLU A 141 -6.99 12.31 -13.39
CA GLU A 141 -7.34 13.26 -12.33
C GLU A 141 -6.53 13.03 -11.04
N ILE A 142 -6.21 11.77 -10.74
CA ILE A 142 -5.64 11.37 -9.45
C ILE A 142 -4.18 10.95 -9.53
N LEU A 143 -3.69 10.56 -10.70
CA LEU A 143 -2.28 10.20 -10.88
C LEU A 143 -1.38 11.41 -10.57
N GLY A 144 -0.30 11.18 -9.83
CA GLY A 144 0.62 12.22 -9.40
C GLY A 144 0.11 13.11 -8.26
N LYS A 145 -1.14 12.91 -7.77
CA LYS A 145 -1.64 13.63 -6.61
C LYS A 145 -1.00 13.12 -5.32
N GLU A 146 -0.84 14.03 -4.37
CA GLU A 146 -0.33 13.74 -3.05
C GLU A 146 -1.47 13.44 -2.08
N VAL A 147 -1.29 12.40 -1.28
CA VAL A 147 -2.16 12.03 -0.15
C VAL A 147 -1.27 11.79 1.07
N SER A 148 -1.86 11.83 2.26
CA SER A 148 -1.13 11.46 3.48
C SER A 148 -1.56 10.07 3.94
N ILE A 149 -0.61 9.21 4.28
CA ILE A 149 -0.90 7.85 4.77
C ILE A 149 -0.36 7.63 6.17
N ARG A 150 -0.98 6.69 6.88
CA ARG A 150 -0.53 6.22 8.19
C ARG A 150 -0.83 4.75 8.36
N VAL A 151 0.16 4.02 8.87
CA VAL A 151 0.02 2.59 9.14
C VAL A 151 -0.79 2.38 10.42
N GLY A 152 -1.76 1.47 10.35
CA GLY A 152 -2.56 1.03 11.48
C GLY A 152 -2.70 -0.49 11.54
N GLY A 153 -3.03 -0.98 12.72
CA GLY A 153 -3.36 -2.38 12.96
C GLY A 153 -2.33 -3.15 13.76
N SER A 154 -2.83 -4.06 14.58
CA SER A 154 -2.07 -4.97 15.42
C SER A 154 -1.96 -6.39 14.87
N PHE A 155 -2.74 -6.73 13.85
CA PHE A 155 -2.65 -8.02 13.16
C PHE A 155 -1.40 -8.03 12.28
N ILE A 156 -0.33 -8.67 12.76
CA ILE A 156 0.98 -8.65 12.13
C ILE A 156 1.56 -10.05 11.96
N TRP A 157 2.38 -10.21 10.93
CA TRP A 157 3.33 -11.32 10.82
C TRP A 157 4.77 -10.82 11.00
N PRO A 158 5.60 -11.47 11.84
CA PRO A 158 5.26 -12.57 12.75
C PRO A 158 4.31 -12.12 13.88
N PRO A 159 3.47 -13.03 14.43
CA PRO A 159 2.60 -12.68 15.55
C PRO A 159 3.41 -12.38 16.81
N THR A 160 2.94 -11.40 17.59
CA THR A 160 3.57 -11.04 18.87
C THR A 160 3.59 -12.23 19.82
N GLY A 161 4.77 -12.54 20.38
CA GLY A 161 4.93 -13.63 21.35
C GLY A 161 5.06 -15.03 20.73
N VAL A 162 5.08 -15.15 19.39
CA VAL A 162 5.34 -16.40 18.68
C VAL A 162 6.74 -16.35 18.07
N SER A 163 7.59 -17.32 18.42
CA SER A 163 8.88 -17.50 17.75
C SER A 163 8.65 -18.06 16.36
N ILE A 164 9.18 -17.39 15.33
CA ILE A 164 9.07 -17.85 13.92
C ILE A 164 9.63 -19.27 13.76
N ASN A 165 10.69 -19.59 14.51
CA ASN A 165 11.34 -20.91 14.44
C ASN A 165 10.43 -22.05 14.89
N ASP A 166 9.38 -21.75 15.67
CA ASP A 166 8.43 -22.74 16.16
C ASP A 166 7.23 -22.92 15.20
N VAL A 167 7.09 -22.04 14.20
CA VAL A 167 5.98 -22.11 13.24
C VAL A 167 6.35 -23.03 12.08
N LYS A 168 5.66 -24.17 12.00
CA LYS A 168 5.85 -25.15 10.91
C LYS A 168 4.95 -24.91 9.70
N ASN A 169 3.74 -24.42 9.94
CA ASN A 169 2.71 -24.23 8.92
C ASN A 169 2.01 -22.90 9.13
N VAL A 170 1.69 -22.22 8.03
CA VAL A 170 0.85 -21.02 8.02
C VAL A 170 -0.32 -21.28 7.08
N VAL A 171 -1.54 -21.04 7.54
CA VAL A 171 -2.76 -21.24 6.75
C VAL A 171 -3.37 -19.87 6.47
N PHE A 172 -3.53 -19.56 5.18
CA PHE A 172 -4.19 -18.34 4.72
C PHE A 172 -5.60 -18.69 4.23
N VAL A 173 -6.62 -18.06 4.81
CA VAL A 173 -8.02 -18.18 4.37
C VAL A 173 -8.49 -16.81 3.92
N ALA A 174 -8.77 -16.68 2.63
CA ALA A 174 -9.15 -15.41 2.01
C ALA A 174 -10.41 -15.56 1.15
N GLY A 175 -11.24 -14.51 1.12
CA GLY A 175 -12.42 -14.42 0.28
C GLY A 175 -12.66 -12.98 -0.21
N GLY A 176 -13.09 -12.84 -1.48
CA GLY A 176 -13.29 -11.53 -2.10
C GLY A 176 -11.98 -10.72 -2.20
N VAL A 177 -12.02 -9.44 -1.81
CA VAL A 177 -10.82 -8.58 -1.74
C VAL A 177 -9.87 -8.93 -0.60
N GLY A 178 -10.17 -9.95 0.21
CA GLY A 178 -9.28 -10.42 1.29
C GLY A 178 -8.12 -11.32 0.83
N VAL A 179 -7.93 -11.55 -0.48
CA VAL A 179 -6.82 -12.34 -1.06
C VAL A 179 -5.47 -11.63 -1.05
N LYS A 180 -5.39 -10.52 -0.32
CA LYS A 180 -4.33 -9.51 -0.37
C LYS A 180 -3.27 -9.76 0.69
#